data_AF-A0A2E2BUC3-F1
#
_entry.id   AF-A0A2E2BUC3-F1
#
_cell.length_a   1.000
_cell.length_b   1.000
_cell.length_c   1.000
_cell.angle_alpha   90.00
_cell.angle_beta   90.00
_cell.angle_gamma   90.00
#
_symmetry.space_group_name_H-M   'P 1'
#
loop_
_entity.id
_entity.type
_entity.pdbx_description
1 polymer ?
#
loop_
_entity_poly.entity_id
_entity_poly.type
_entity_poly.pdbx_seq_one_letter_code
_entity_poly.pdbx_strand_id
1 'polypeptide(L)' 'MNKFIQHLFLRSLVAFACLSSRIIAYDIQHVEPPFWWTGMVDKKFQLMIHGENISDLNPEIDHKGVEIEKIHRLENK' A
#
# COMPACT_ATOMS: atom_id res chain seq x y z
N MET A 1 46.78 9.88 5.52
CA MET A 1 45.64 8.94 5.38
C MET A 1 44.91 9.30 4.09
N ASN A 2 45.07 8.46 3.07
CA ASN A 2 44.98 8.87 1.67
C ASN A 2 43.54 9.04 1.18
N LYS A 3 43.26 10.10 0.40
CA LYS A 3 41.94 10.37 -0.23
C LYS A 3 41.35 9.13 -0.93
N PHE A 4 42.21 8.27 -1.47
CA PHE A 4 41.85 6.97 -2.04
C PHE A 4 41.09 6.05 -1.07
N ILE A 5 41.56 5.91 0.18
CA ILE A 5 40.93 5.07 1.20
C ILE A 5 39.57 5.66 1.63
N GLN A 6 39.47 6.99 1.71
CA GLN A 6 38.21 7.68 2.02
C GLN A 6 37.15 7.45 0.92
N HIS A 7 37.54 7.52 -0.36
CA HIS A 7 36.63 7.22 -1.47
C HIS A 7 36.21 5.74 -1.50
N LEU A 8 37.12 4.82 -1.17
CA LEU A 8 36.81 3.39 -1.08
C LEU A 8 35.79 3.12 0.04
N PHE A 9 35.97 3.76 1.20
CA PHE A 9 35.05 3.65 2.32
C PHE A 9 33.67 4.25 2.00
N LEU A 10 33.63 5.42 1.36
CA LEU A 10 32.38 6.08 0.97
C LEU A 10 31.59 5.24 -0.05
N ARG A 11 32.28 4.61 -1.01
CA ARG A 11 31.64 3.71 -1.98
C ARG A 11 31.10 2.45 -1.32
N SER A 12 31.83 1.88 -0.35
CA SER A 12 31.37 0.73 0.43
C SER A 12 30.13 1.06 1.28
N LEU A 13 30.10 2.25 1.90
CA LEU A 13 28.95 2.74 2.67
C LEU A 13 27.69 2.87 1.80
N VAL A 14 27.83 3.47 0.60
CA VAL A 14 26.71 3.62 -0.35
C VAL A 14 26.20 2.26 -0.83
N ALA A 15 27.11 1.32 -1.15
CA ALA A 15 26.73 -0.03 -1.55
C ALA A 15 25.97 -0.76 -0.43
N PHE A 16 26.45 -0.69 0.81
CA PHE A 16 25.78 -1.30 1.96
C PHE A 16 24.37 -0.72 2.20
N ALA A 17 24.21 0.61 2.09
CA ALA A 17 22.91 1.25 2.22
C ALA A 17 21.91 0.77 1.15
N CYS A 18 22.33 0.66 -0.11
CA CYS A 18 21.50 0.14 -1.19
C CYS A 18 21.06 -1.32 -0.99
N LEU A 19 21.89 -2.17 -0.36
CA LEU A 19 21.54 -3.57 -0.07
C LEU A 19 20.55 -3.74 1.09
N SER A 20 20.31 -2.70 1.88
CA SER A 20 19.46 -2.78 3.08
C SER A 20 17.98 -2.41 2.85
N SER A 21 17.58 -2.09 1.61
CA SER A 21 16.20 -1.75 1.30
C SER A 21 15.28 -2.97 1.45
N ARG A 22 14.28 -2.85 2.33
CA ARG A 22 13.20 -3.84 2.45
C ARG A 22 12.09 -3.45 1.50
N ILE A 23 11.65 -4.39 0.67
CA ILE A 23 10.40 -4.27 -0.09
C ILE A 23 9.28 -4.63 0.89
N ILE A 24 8.44 -3.65 1.24
CA ILE A 24 7.20 -3.90 1.97
C ILE A 24 6.14 -4.15 0.90
N ALA A 25 5.64 -5.38 0.84
CA ALA A 25 4.47 -5.71 0.03
C ALA A 25 3.24 -5.52 0.91
N TYR A 26 2.25 -4.78 0.40
CA TYR A 26 0.95 -4.71 1.03
C TYR A 26 0.14 -5.95 0.62
N ASP A 27 -0.52 -6.57 1.59
CA ASP A 27 -1.37 -7.73 1.36
C ASP A 27 -2.80 -7.43 1.83
N ILE A 28 -3.76 -7.78 0.99
CA ILE A 28 -5.19 -7.66 1.33
C ILE A 28 -5.63 -9.02 1.87
N GLN A 29 -5.70 -9.11 3.20
CA GLN A 29 -6.04 -10.35 3.88
C GLN A 29 -7.54 -10.65 3.83
N HIS A 30 -8.37 -9.63 4.00
CA HIS A 30 -9.82 -9.75 3.94
C HIS A 30 -10.48 -8.58 3.21
N VAL A 31 -11.51 -8.91 2.44
CA VAL A 31 -12.44 -7.96 1.81
C VAL A 31 -13.85 -8.43 2.16
N GLU A 32 -14.61 -7.56 2.80
CA GLU A 32 -15.96 -7.87 3.24
C GLU A 32 -16.96 -6.81 2.75
N PRO A 33 -18.01 -7.22 2.01
CA PRO A 33 -18.16 -8.52 1.34
C PRO A 33 -17.12 -8.73 0.22
N PRO A 34 -16.74 -9.98 -0.11
CA PRO A 34 -15.69 -10.26 -1.11
C PRO A 34 -16.12 -9.98 -2.56
N PHE A 35 -17.42 -9.91 -2.81
CA PHE A 35 -18.02 -9.55 -4.09
C PHE A 35 -19.43 -8.98 -3.87
N TRP A 36 -20.00 -8.36 -4.90
CA TRP A 36 -21.35 -7.80 -4.85
C TRP A 36 -22.09 -8.03 -6.17
N TRP A 37 -23.39 -7.72 -6.18
CA TRP A 37 -24.24 -7.90 -7.35
C TRP A 37 -24.69 -6.57 -7.96
N THR A 38 -24.78 -6.55 -9.29
CA THR A 38 -25.46 -5.48 -10.02
C THR A 38 -26.97 -5.59 -9.86
N GLY A 39 -27.69 -4.47 -9.91
CA GLY A 39 -29.16 -4.46 -9.89
C GLY A 39 -29.79 -4.61 -8.50
N MET A 40 -28.99 -4.52 -7.43
CA MET A 40 -29.49 -4.41 -6.07
C MET A 40 -30.33 -3.13 -5.91
N VAL A 41 -31.37 -3.20 -5.07
CA VAL A 41 -32.26 -2.06 -4.78
C VAL A 41 -31.45 -0.89 -4.22
N ASP A 42 -30.59 -1.18 -3.24
CA ASP A 42 -29.66 -0.22 -2.68
C ASP A 42 -28.41 -0.09 -3.55
N LYS A 43 -28.17 1.13 -4.02
CA LYS A 43 -27.04 1.46 -4.92
C LYS A 43 -25.75 1.77 -4.17
N LYS A 44 -25.81 1.87 -2.84
CA LYS A 44 -24.67 2.19 -1.98
C LYS A 44 -24.38 0.99 -1.09
N PHE A 45 -23.12 0.62 -1.02
CA PHE A 45 -22.62 -0.36 -0.07
C PHE A 45 -21.23 0.07 0.42
N GLN A 46 -20.83 -0.44 1.57
CA GLN A 46 -19.53 -0.17 2.17
C GLN A 46 -18.72 -1.46 2.20
N LEU A 47 -17.46 -1.36 1.77
CA LEU A 47 -16.48 -2.44 1.90
C LEU A 47 -15.64 -2.23 3.15
N MET A 48 -15.39 -3.30 3.89
CA MET A 48 -14.35 -3.37 4.91
C MET A 48 -13.14 -4.10 4.34
N ILE A 49 -11.98 -3.45 4.37
CA ILE A 49 -10.72 -4.00 3.87
C ILE A 49 -9.78 -4.15 5.07
N HIS A 50 -9.17 -5.32 5.20
CA HIS A 50 -8.21 -5.62 6.26
C HIS A 50 -6.90 -6.16 5.67
N GLY A 51 -5.80 -5.67 6.20
CA GLY A 51 -4.44 -6.05 5.85
C GLY A 51 -3.45 -5.23 6.67
N GLU A 52 -2.21 -5.72 6.82
CA GLU A 52 -1.19 -5.01 7.58
C GLU A 52 -0.82 -3.69 6.91
N ASN A 53 -0.92 -2.58 7.65
CA ASN A 53 -0.68 -1.21 7.17
C ASN A 53 -1.57 -0.80 5.98
N ILE A 54 -2.72 -1.45 5.78
CA ILE A 54 -3.59 -1.18 4.63
C ILE A 54 -4.15 0.25 4.66
N SER A 55 -4.24 0.85 5.86
CA SER A 55 -4.71 2.21 6.04
C SER A 55 -3.77 3.28 5.46
N ASP A 56 -2.52 2.93 5.14
CA ASP A 56 -1.55 3.80 4.49
C ASP A 56 -1.81 3.97 2.97
N LEU A 57 -2.65 3.13 2.36
CA LEU A 57 -2.92 3.12 0.91
C LEU A 57 -4.17 3.90 0.51
N ASN A 58 -4.20 4.49 -0.69
CA ASN A 58 -5.41 5.09 -1.27
C ASN A 58 -6.09 4.14 -2.26
N PRO A 59 -7.34 3.71 -2.02
CA PRO A 59 -8.06 2.88 -2.98
C PRO A 59 -8.46 3.70 -4.20
N GLU A 60 -8.33 3.09 -5.37
CA GLU A 60 -8.76 3.64 -6.66
C GLU A 60 -9.60 2.58 -7.39
N ILE A 61 -10.54 3.04 -8.22
CA ILE A 61 -11.34 2.17 -9.07
C ILE A 61 -11.53 2.81 -10.44
N ASP A 62 -11.27 2.04 -11.49
CA ASP A 62 -11.59 2.41 -12.87
C ASP A 62 -12.62 1.42 -13.42
N HIS A 63 -13.89 1.70 -13.13
CA HIS A 63 -15.00 0.89 -13.63
C HIS A 63 -16.22 1.77 -13.90
N LYS A 64 -16.74 1.72 -15.13
CA LYS A 64 -17.92 2.50 -15.52
C LYS A 64 -19.13 2.15 -14.64
N GLY A 65 -19.75 3.17 -14.05
CA GLY A 65 -20.95 3.01 -13.22
C GLY A 65 -20.69 2.62 -11.76
N VAL A 66 -19.42 2.57 -11.33
CA VAL A 66 -19.02 2.41 -9.93
C VAL A 66 -18.15 3.61 -9.54
N GLU A 67 -18.41 4.20 -8.38
CA GLU A 67 -17.69 5.36 -7.89
C GLU A 67 -17.41 5.20 -6.39
N ILE A 68 -16.23 5.64 -5.94
CA ILE A 68 -15.91 5.72 -4.50
C ILE A 68 -16.47 7.05 -3.99
N GLU A 69 -17.63 7.00 -3.34
CA GLU A 69 -18.24 8.19 -2.74
C GLU A 69 -17.47 8.70 -1.52
N LYS A 70 -16.91 7.77 -0.72
CA LYS A 70 -16.22 8.12 0.52
C LYS A 70 -15.25 7.02 0.96
N ILE A 71 -14.16 7.44 1.61
CA ILE A 71 -13.18 6.56 2.26
C ILE A 71 -13.25 6.81 3.77
N HIS A 72 -13.42 5.75 4.55
CA HIS A 72 -13.37 5.78 6.00
C HIS A 72 -12.08 5.08 6.47
N ARG A 73 -11.15 5.84 7.03
CA ARG A 73 -9.90 5.31 7.60
C ARG A 73 -10.00 5.27 9.11
N LEU A 74 -9.51 4.17 9.68
CA LEU A 74 -9.32 4.04 11.12
C LEU A 74 -7.85 4.32 11.44
N GLU A 75 -7.57 4.67 12.70
CA GLU A 75 -6.20 4.85 13.19
C GLU A 75 -5.44 3.51 13.28
N ASN A 76 -6.17 2.39 13.27
CA ASN A 76 -5.57 1.06 13.23
C ASN A 76 -4.86 0.86 11.88
N LYS A 77 -3.64 0.32 11.97
CA LYS A 77 -2.77 0.09 10.82
C LYS A 77 -2.98 -1.30 10.23
#